data_AF-A0A139QKR3-F1
#
_entry.id   AF-A0A139QKR3-F1
#
_cell.length_a   1.000
_cell.length_b   1.000
_cell.length_c   1.000
_cell.angle_alpha   90.00
_cell.angle_beta   90.00
_cell.angle_gamma   90.00
#
_symmetry.space_group_name_H-M   'P 1'
#
loop_
_entity.id
_entity.type
_entity.pdbx_description
1 polymer ?
#
loop_
_entity_poly.entity_id
_entity_poly.type
_entity_poly.pdbx_seq_one_letter_code
_entity_poly.pdbx_strand_id
1 'polypeptide(L)'
;MRSSIESEVQNLLQTTAKLTYGPEGIAQLEAVVTTVLRQATDNGIILTDAETGAGKFTVSAGAREDQAASDVASRKYNGLSFEYTRAGAIHDVTVHGIIQNV
;
A
#
# COMPACT_ATOMS: atom_id res chain seq x y z
N MET A 1 -9.75 -5.49 -5.12
CA MET A 1 -8.44 -5.29 -4.45
C MET A 1 -7.76 -4.00 -4.86
N ARG A 2 -7.33 -3.82 -6.12
CA ARG A 2 -6.79 -2.52 -6.58
C ARG A 2 -7.75 -1.35 -6.29
N SER A 3 -9.03 -1.52 -6.65
CA SER A 3 -10.10 -0.57 -6.32
C SER A 3 -10.33 -0.36 -4.82
N SER A 4 -10.06 -1.36 -3.96
CA SER A 4 -10.20 -1.22 -2.50
C SER A 4 -9.07 -0.37 -1.92
N ILE A 5 -7.85 -0.58 -2.41
CA ILE A 5 -6.66 0.20 -2.03
C ILE A 5 -6.80 1.64 -2.53
N GLU A 6 -7.24 1.83 -3.78
CA GLU A 6 -7.52 3.17 -4.33
C GLU A 6 -8.58 3.90 -3.52
N SER A 7 -9.69 3.24 -3.17
CA SER A 7 -10.75 3.86 -2.35
C SER A 7 -10.25 4.24 -0.95
N GLU A 8 -9.46 3.39 -0.29
CA GLU A 8 -8.94 3.69 1.06
C GLU A 8 -7.84 4.75 1.06
N VAL A 9 -6.99 4.76 0.03
CA VAL A 9 -6.00 5.82 -0.18
C VAL A 9 -6.71 7.14 -0.49
N GLN A 10 -7.75 7.12 -1.33
CA GLN A 10 -8.55 8.30 -1.62
C GLN A 10 -9.28 8.78 -0.37
N ASN A 11 -9.82 7.87 0.44
CA ASN A 11 -10.43 8.18 1.73
C ASN A 11 -9.40 8.83 2.66
N LEU A 12 -8.21 8.25 2.81
CA LEU A 12 -7.11 8.84 3.59
C LEU A 12 -6.76 10.25 3.11
N LEU A 13 -6.65 10.47 1.80
CA LEU A 13 -6.36 11.78 1.23
C LEU A 13 -7.51 12.79 1.42
N GLN A 14 -8.74 12.32 1.50
CA GLN A 14 -9.93 13.15 1.76
C GLN A 14 -10.12 13.44 3.25
N THR A 15 -9.83 12.48 4.13
CA THR A 15 -9.98 12.61 5.58
C THR A 15 -8.79 13.32 6.21
N THR A 16 -7.60 13.14 5.65
CA THR A 16 -6.40 13.81 6.14
C THR A 16 -6.26 15.15 5.43
N ALA A 17 -6.64 16.22 6.14
CA ALA A 17 -6.62 17.60 5.65
C ALA A 17 -5.28 18.05 5.02
N LYS A 18 -4.16 17.41 5.41
CA LYS A 18 -2.84 17.62 4.82
C LYS A 18 -1.94 16.43 5.13
N LEU A 19 -1.75 15.52 4.18
CA LEU A 19 -0.77 14.45 4.35
C LEU A 19 0.62 15.08 4.22
N THR A 20 1.34 15.18 5.32
CA THR A 20 2.69 15.77 5.31
C THR A 20 3.60 14.86 4.50
N TYR A 21 4.36 15.42 3.56
CA TYR A 21 5.37 14.70 2.79
C TYR A 21 6.59 14.27 3.63
N GLY A 22 6.40 14.16 4.94
CA GLY A 22 7.39 13.71 5.91
C GLY A 22 7.18 12.23 6.24
N PRO A 23 8.06 11.67 7.11
CA PRO A 23 7.97 10.28 7.53
C PRO A 23 6.60 9.91 8.11
N GLU A 24 5.92 10.84 8.77
CA GLU A 24 4.58 10.61 9.34
C GLU A 24 3.51 10.33 8.28
N GLY A 25 3.50 11.08 7.18
CA GLY A 25 2.52 10.87 6.10
C GLY A 25 2.81 9.62 5.29
N ILE A 26 4.09 9.31 5.09
CA ILE A 26 4.53 8.05 4.46
C ILE A 26 4.12 6.85 5.31
N ALA A 27 4.34 6.91 6.64
CA ALA A 27 3.90 5.87 7.56
C ALA A 27 2.37 5.70 7.59
N GLN A 28 1.60 6.79 7.48
CA GLN A 28 0.14 6.70 7.37
C GLN A 28 -0.30 6.01 6.06
N LEU A 29 0.32 6.35 4.93
CA LEU A 29 0.08 5.69 3.65
C LEU A 29 0.37 4.18 3.74
N GLU A 30 1.52 3.82 4.29
CA GLU A 30 1.91 2.42 4.50
C GLU A 30 0.91 1.69 5.40
N ALA A 31 0.50 2.32 6.50
CA ALA A 31 -0.46 1.74 7.44
C ALA A 31 -1.85 1.50 6.82
N VAL A 32 -2.32 2.42 5.96
CA VAL A 32 -3.58 2.25 5.23
C VAL A 32 -3.47 1.09 4.24
N VAL A 33 -2.43 1.06 3.40
CA VAL A 33 -2.24 -0.05 2.44
C VAL A 33 -2.13 -1.39 3.17
N THR A 34 -1.36 -1.44 4.26
CA THR A 34 -1.22 -2.62 5.12
C THR A 34 -2.57 -3.06 5.70
N THR A 35 -3.42 -2.12 6.12
CA THR A 35 -4.75 -2.42 6.65
C THR A 35 -5.66 -3.03 5.59
N VAL A 36 -5.65 -2.51 4.37
CA VAL A 36 -6.43 -3.08 3.26
C VAL A 36 -5.94 -4.47 2.88
N LEU A 37 -4.63 -4.69 2.83
CA LEU A 37 -4.06 -6.01 2.56
C LEU A 37 -4.42 -7.01 3.67
N ARG A 38 -4.38 -6.58 4.93
CA ARG A 38 -4.82 -7.40 6.06
C ARG A 38 -6.31 -7.72 6.01
N GLN A 39 -7.17 -6.76 5.67
CA GLN A 39 -8.59 -7.04 5.45
C GLN A 39 -8.80 -8.00 4.27
N ALA A 40 -8.06 -7.85 3.17
CA ALA A 40 -8.14 -8.77 2.05
C ALA A 40 -7.65 -10.18 2.42
N THR A 41 -6.68 -10.28 3.33
CA THR A 41 -6.25 -11.54 3.93
C THR A 41 -7.37 -12.19 4.72
N ASP A 42 -8.03 -11.42 5.60
CA ASP A 42 -9.15 -11.89 6.42
C ASP A 42 -10.34 -12.35 5.57
N ASN A 43 -10.58 -11.67 4.45
CA ASN A 43 -11.59 -12.05 3.45
C ASN A 43 -11.18 -13.27 2.59
N GLY A 44 -10.02 -13.90 2.83
CA GLY A 44 -9.54 -15.06 2.09
C GLY A 44 -9.06 -14.76 0.67
N ILE A 45 -8.70 -13.51 0.37
CA ILE A 45 -8.18 -13.09 -0.94
C ILE A 45 -6.66 -13.25 -1.01
N ILE A 46 -5.95 -12.94 0.08
CA ILE A 46 -4.49 -13.12 0.18
C ILE A 46 -4.21 -14.48 0.83
N LEU A 47 -3.17 -15.16 0.34
CA LEU A 47 -2.67 -16.40 0.91
C LEU A 47 -2.20 -16.14 2.34
N THR A 48 -2.86 -16.75 3.31
CA THR A 48 -2.38 -16.79 4.69
C THR A 48 -1.32 -17.88 4.83
N ASP A 49 -0.25 -17.53 5.51
CA ASP A 49 0.73 -18.50 5.95
C ASP A 49 0.11 -19.40 7.03
N ALA A 50 0.18 -20.72 6.84
CA ALA A 50 -0.51 -21.67 7.71
C ALA A 50 0.16 -21.79 9.10
N GLU A 51 1.43 -21.40 9.23
CA GLU A 51 2.17 -21.48 10.50
C GLU A 51 2.00 -20.20 11.33
N THR A 52 1.99 -19.04 10.69
CA THR A 52 1.91 -17.74 11.39
C THR A 52 0.51 -17.13 11.39
N GLY A 53 -0.39 -17.59 10.51
CA GLY A 53 -1.71 -16.99 10.30
C GLY A 53 -1.68 -15.61 9.64
N ALA A 54 -0.49 -15.11 9.26
CA ALA A 54 -0.33 -13.81 8.62
C ALA A 54 -0.54 -13.89 7.11
N GLY A 55 -1.06 -12.84 6.50
CA GLY A 55 -1.17 -12.74 5.04
C GLY A 55 0.20 -12.61 4.38
N LYS A 56 0.44 -13.33 3.30
CA LYS A 56 1.62 -13.17 2.43
C LYS A 56 1.49 -11.91 1.58
N PHE A 57 1.88 -10.79 2.19
CA PHE A 57 2.00 -9.51 1.53
C PHE A 57 3.21 -8.73 2.05
N THR A 58 3.75 -7.87 1.20
CA THR A 58 4.86 -6.96 1.51
C THR A 58 4.44 -5.56 1.10
N VAL A 59 4.63 -4.59 1.99
CA VAL A 59 4.49 -3.17 1.67
C VAL A 59 5.86 -2.55 1.83
N SER A 60 6.24 -1.69 0.88
CA SER A 60 7.50 -0.96 0.89
C SER A 60 7.22 0.50 0.62
N ALA A 61 7.51 1.34 1.61
CA ALA A 61 7.43 2.78 1.50
C ALA A 61 8.84 3.38 1.53
N GLY A 62 9.31 3.89 0.38
CA GLY A 62 10.58 4.60 0.30
C GLY A 62 10.55 5.87 1.16
N ALA A 63 11.63 6.14 1.89
CA ALA A 63 11.70 7.35 2.71
C ALA A 63 11.69 8.59 1.83
N ARG A 64 11.31 9.75 2.41
CA ARG A 64 11.35 11.03 1.71
C ARG A 64 12.74 11.31 1.13
N GLU A 65 13.78 10.93 1.86
CA GLU A 65 15.18 11.16 1.49
C GLU A 65 15.59 10.36 0.25
N ASP A 66 14.96 9.21 0.03
CA ASP A 66 15.12 8.39 -1.18
C ASP A 66 14.30 8.91 -2.37
N GLN A 67 13.44 9.92 -2.17
CA GLN A 67 12.65 10.52 -3.24
C GLN A 67 13.43 11.64 -3.92
N ALA A 68 13.31 11.71 -5.25
CA ALA A 68 13.95 12.77 -6.01
C ALA A 68 13.46 14.15 -5.55
N ALA A 69 14.38 15.11 -5.43
CA ALA A 69 14.04 16.47 -4.99
C ALA A 69 12.95 17.13 -5.88
N SER A 70 12.90 16.77 -7.16
CA SER A 70 11.85 17.17 -8.11
C SER A 70 10.47 16.65 -7.73
N ASP A 71 10.38 15.41 -7.26
CA ASP A 71 9.14 14.77 -6.81
C ASP A 71 8.68 15.34 -5.47
N VAL A 72 9.62 15.56 -4.53
CA VAL A 72 9.34 16.24 -3.26
C VAL A 72 8.84 17.67 -3.51
N ALA A 73 9.47 18.42 -4.42
CA ALA A 73 9.07 19.78 -4.78
C ALA A 73 7.68 19.80 -5.44
N SER A 74 7.39 18.80 -6.28
CA SER A 74 6.10 18.63 -6.93
C SER A 74 5.04 17.99 -6.03
N ARG A 75 5.40 17.61 -4.79
CA ARG A 75 4.55 16.89 -3.83
C ARG A 75 4.00 15.58 -4.40
N LYS A 76 4.80 14.87 -5.20
CA LYS A 76 4.44 13.63 -5.90
C LYS A 76 5.16 12.43 -5.30
N TYR A 77 4.47 11.67 -4.46
CA TYR A 77 5.07 10.49 -3.82
C TYR A 77 4.93 9.27 -4.71
N ASN A 78 6.07 8.73 -5.14
CA ASN A 78 6.16 7.54 -6.00
C ASN A 78 6.85 6.36 -5.27
N GLY A 79 7.19 6.52 -3.99
CA GLY A 79 7.97 5.56 -3.21
C GLY A 79 7.16 4.42 -2.62
N LEU A 80 5.83 4.40 -2.76
CA LEU A 80 5.00 3.34 -2.20
C LEU A 80 4.78 2.23 -3.22
N SER A 81 5.21 1.02 -2.85
CA SER A 81 4.95 -0.20 -3.59
C SER A 81 4.42 -1.27 -2.65
N PHE A 82 3.54 -2.13 -3.16
CA PHE A 82 3.08 -3.29 -2.42
C PHE A 82 2.96 -4.51 -3.31
N GLU A 83 3.17 -5.67 -2.70
CA GLU A 83 3.12 -6.99 -3.32
C GLU A 83 2.31 -7.93 -2.44
N TYR A 84 1.53 -8.81 -3.05
CA TYR A 84 0.80 -9.83 -2.32
C TYR A 84 0.55 -11.08 -3.16
N THR A 85 0.44 -12.23 -2.49
CA THR A 85 0.11 -13.52 -3.09
C THR A 85 -1.35 -13.84 -2.86
N ARG A 86 -2.12 -14.16 -3.91
CA ARG A 86 -3.54 -14.51 -3.77
C ARG A 86 -3.78 -15.94 -3.28
N ALA A 87 -4.74 -16.11 -2.38
CA ALA A 87 -5.33 -17.40 -2.06
C ALA A 87 -6.35 -17.76 -3.12
N GLY A 88 -6.15 -18.88 -3.82
CA GLY A 88 -7.17 -19.47 -4.70
C GLY A 88 -6.80 -19.59 -6.18
N ALA A 89 -6.52 -20.83 -6.57
CA ALA A 89 -6.80 -21.47 -7.86
C ALA A 89 -6.19 -20.96 -9.18
N ILE A 90 -5.56 -19.78 -9.25
CA ILE A 90 -4.69 -19.42 -10.38
C ILE A 90 -3.24 -19.38 -9.89
N HIS A 91 -2.60 -20.54 -9.91
CA HIS A 91 -1.14 -20.84 -9.98
C HIS A 91 -0.08 -19.77 -9.56
N ASP A 92 -0.34 -18.98 -8.52
CA ASP A 92 0.38 -17.73 -8.14
C ASP A 92 0.11 -16.54 -9.08
N VAL A 93 -0.46 -15.48 -8.50
CA VAL A 93 -0.59 -14.16 -9.13
C VAL A 93 0.02 -13.14 -8.19
N THR A 94 1.19 -12.61 -8.55
CA THR A 94 1.83 -11.48 -7.88
C THR A 94 1.27 -10.18 -8.46
N VAL A 95 0.71 -9.34 -7.60
CA VAL A 95 0.18 -8.03 -8.01
C VAL A 95 1.08 -6.94 -7.44
N HIS A 96 1.71 -6.17 -8.33
CA HIS A 96 2.47 -4.98 -7.98
C HIS A 96 1.58 -3.75 -8.11
N GLY A 97 1.37 -3.03 -7.01
CA GLY A 97 0.70 -1.75 -7.03
C GLY A 97 1.68 -0.62 -6.77
N ILE A 98 1.68 0.37 -7.67
CA ILE A 98 2.34 1.66 -7.46
C ILE A 98 1.27 2.73 -7.25
N ILE A 99 1.42 3.56 -6.23
CA ILE A 99 0.56 4.72 -6.03
C ILE A 99 1.22 5.91 -6.71
N GLN A 100 0.57 6.46 -7.73
CA GLN A 100 0.95 7.72 -8.38
C GLN A 100 -0.20 8.71 -8.21
N ASN A 101 0.07 9.87 -7.63
CA ASN A 101 -0.90 10.97 -7.60
C ASN A 101 -0.69 11.84 -8.84
N VAL A 102 -1.72 11.96 -9.68
CA VAL A 102 -1.71 12.74 -10.94
C VAL A 102 -1.83 14.25 -10.70
#